data_AF-A0A1I0MGS9-F1
#
_entry.id   AF-A0A1I0MGS9-F1
#
_cell.length_a   1.000
_cell.length_b   1.000
_cell.length_c   1.000
_cell.angle_alpha   90.00
_cell.angle_beta   90.00
_cell.angle_gamma   90.00
#
_symmetry.space_group_name_H-M   'P 1'
#
loop_
_entity.id
_entity.type
_entity.pdbx_description
1 polymer ?
#
loop_
_entity_poly.entity_id
_entity_poly.type
_entity_poly.pdbx_seq_one_letter_code
_entity_poly.pdbx_strand_id
1 'polypeptide(L)'
;MDHPGPYALLGRLAVAAFVMIAPTLCFLGLVRGLERLRDDDLIDEWARTRGDDRADDVAARDDVLAVLANELGVEAEGASVVRCSACGTLNRSGMRYCHGCQHRLRSS
;
A
#
# COMPACT_ATOMS: atom_id res chain seq x y z
N MET A 1 7.99 -53.30 -7.84
CA MET A 1 7.43 -52.00 -7.39
C MET A 1 8.62 -51.07 -7.22
N ASP A 2 9.04 -50.41 -8.30
CA ASP A 2 10.20 -49.53 -8.26
C ASP A 2 9.87 -48.29 -7.43
N HIS A 3 10.56 -48.14 -6.29
CA HIS A 3 10.41 -46.95 -5.47
C HIS A 3 10.98 -45.76 -6.25
N PRO A 4 10.17 -44.74 -6.57
CA PRO A 4 10.67 -43.56 -7.24
C PRO A 4 11.73 -42.92 -6.36
N GLY A 5 12.92 -42.67 -6.92
CA GLY A 5 14.01 -42.04 -6.19
C GLY A 5 13.57 -40.71 -5.55
N PRO A 6 14.21 -40.29 -4.44
CA PRO A 6 13.77 -39.16 -3.63
C PRO A 6 13.60 -37.86 -4.45
N TYR A 7 14.43 -37.67 -5.48
CA TYR A 7 14.35 -36.53 -6.40
C TYR A 7 13.05 -36.49 -7.23
N ALA A 8 12.51 -37.65 -7.62
CA ALA A 8 11.25 -37.71 -8.36
C ALA A 8 10.07 -37.31 -7.48
N LEU A 9 10.13 -37.62 -6.18
CA LEU A 9 9.11 -37.25 -5.20
C LEU A 9 9.19 -35.76 -4.87
N LEU A 10 10.41 -35.24 -4.66
CA LEU A 10 10.69 -33.81 -4.49
C LEU A 10 10.20 -32.98 -5.67
N GLY A 11 10.47 -33.43 -6.90
CA GLY A 11 10.01 -32.75 -8.12
C GLY A 11 8.49 -32.64 -8.19
N ARG A 12 7.76 -33.71 -7.87
CA ARG A 12 6.28 -33.70 -7.86
C ARG A 12 5.72 -32.77 -6.78
N LEU A 13 6.31 -32.76 -5.59
CA LEU A 13 5.93 -31.84 -4.52
C LEU A 13 6.15 -30.39 -4.91
N ALA A 14 7.30 -30.08 -5.53
CA ALA A 14 7.60 -28.73 -6.00
C ALA A 14 6.59 -28.25 -7.05
N VAL A 15 6.27 -29.10 -8.04
CA VAL A 15 5.27 -28.79 -9.07
C VAL A 15 3.88 -28.61 -8.45
N ALA A 16 3.47 -29.49 -7.52
CA ALA A 16 2.18 -29.38 -6.84
C ALA A 16 2.07 -28.09 -6.02
N ALA A 17 3.10 -27.75 -5.25
CA ALA A 17 3.15 -26.51 -4.47
C ALA A 17 3.11 -25.29 -5.39
N PHE A 18 3.88 -25.29 -6.49
CA PHE A 18 3.88 -24.21 -7.46
C PHE A 18 2.50 -24.01 -8.09
N VAL A 19 1.84 -25.07 -8.55
CA VAL A 19 0.50 -24.99 -9.16
C VAL A 19 -0.55 -24.46 -8.17
N MET A 20 -0.42 -24.75 -6.87
CA MET A 20 -1.34 -24.23 -5.85
C MET A 20 -1.06 -22.77 -5.46
N ILE A 21 0.21 -22.37 -5.37
CA ILE A 21 0.61 -21.06 -4.85
C ILE A 21 0.67 -20.01 -5.97
N ALA A 22 1.09 -20.39 -7.18
CA ALA A 22 1.25 -19.45 -8.30
C ALA A 22 -0.04 -18.66 -8.65
N PRO A 23 -1.25 -19.26 -8.68
CA PRO A 23 -2.46 -18.52 -9.02
C PRO A 23 -2.80 -17.43 -7.99
N THR A 24 -2.58 -17.71 -6.70
CA THR A 24 -2.86 -16.74 -5.63
C THR A 24 -1.84 -15.61 -5.62
N LEU A 25 -0.56 -15.92 -5.83
CA LEU A 25 0.48 -14.91 -6.00
C LEU A 25 0.25 -14.04 -7.24
N CYS A 26 -0.15 -14.65 -8.37
CA CYS A 26 -0.48 -13.94 -9.60
C CYS A 26 -1.65 -12.99 -9.37
N PHE A 27 -2.72 -13.46 -8.73
CA PHE A 27 -3.88 -12.63 -8.37
C PHE A 27 -3.50 -11.46 -7.47
N LEU A 28 -2.76 -11.71 -6.39
CA LEU A 28 -2.31 -10.65 -5.48
C LEU A 28 -1.36 -9.66 -6.16
N GLY A 29 -0.49 -10.15 -7.04
CA GLY A 29 0.41 -9.33 -7.85
C GLY A 29 -0.35 -8.43 -8.81
N LEU A 30 -1.38 -8.97 -9.48
CA LEU A 30 -2.24 -8.21 -10.39
C LEU A 30 -3.04 -7.14 -9.64
N VAL A 31 -3.71 -7.49 -8.55
CA VAL A 31 -4.48 -6.54 -7.73
C VAL A 31 -3.59 -5.40 -7.24
N ARG A 32 -2.41 -5.72 -6.71
CA ARG A 32 -1.44 -4.71 -6.29
C ARG A 32 -0.89 -3.87 -7.44
N GLY A 33 -0.64 -4.50 -8.58
CA GLY A 33 -0.17 -3.78 -9.77
C GLY A 33 -1.20 -2.74 -10.22
N LEU A 34 -2.48 -3.11 -10.19
CA LEU A 34 -3.59 -2.21 -10.51
C LEU A 34 -3.76 -1.11 -9.44
N GLU A 35 -3.60 -1.44 -8.16
CA GLU A 35 -3.61 -0.45 -7.07
C GLU A 35 -2.47 0.55 -7.21
N ARG A 36 -1.26 0.09 -7.52
CA ARG A 36 -0.08 0.95 -7.73
C ARG A 36 -0.25 1.89 -8.91
N LEU A 37 -0.74 1.39 -10.05
CA LEU A 37 -1.02 2.22 -11.23
C LEU A 37 -2.12 3.24 -10.99
N ARG A 38 -3.04 2.95 -10.07
CA ARG A 38 -4.09 3.88 -9.67
C ARG A 38 -3.57 4.96 -8.71
N ASP A 39 -2.68 4.63 -7.78
CA ASP A 39 -2.24 5.55 -6.73
C ASP A 39 -1.05 6.44 -7.13
N ASP A 40 -0.04 5.91 -7.83
CA ASP A 40 1.28 6.57 -7.81
C ASP A 40 1.53 7.54 -8.98
N ASP A 41 1.10 7.25 -10.22
CA ASP A 41 1.64 8.00 -11.36
C ASP A 41 0.72 9.10 -11.90
N LEU A 42 -0.60 8.87 -11.91
CA LEU A 42 -1.55 9.88 -12.40
C LEU A 42 -1.82 10.99 -11.38
N ILE A 43 -1.80 10.68 -10.09
CA ILE A 43 -2.05 11.65 -9.02
C ILE A 43 -0.83 12.54 -8.83
N ASP A 44 0.38 11.98 -8.79
CA ASP A 44 1.61 12.79 -8.66
C ASP A 44 1.85 13.65 -9.91
N GLU A 45 1.56 13.15 -11.10
CA GLU A 45 1.67 13.96 -12.32
C GLU A 45 0.59 15.04 -12.39
N TRP A 46 -0.67 14.74 -12.04
CA TRP A 46 -1.74 15.73 -11.97
C TRP A 46 -1.52 16.75 -10.85
N ALA A 47 -0.94 16.34 -9.72
CA ALA A 47 -0.54 17.23 -8.63
C ALA A 47 0.64 18.12 -9.05
N ARG A 48 1.60 17.63 -9.83
CA ARG A 48 2.71 18.44 -10.35
C ARG A 48 2.26 19.42 -11.45
N THR A 49 1.43 18.99 -12.39
CA THR A 49 0.96 19.84 -13.51
C THR A 49 -0.15 20.82 -13.11
N ARG A 50 -1.00 20.48 -12.14
CA ARG A 50 -2.07 21.37 -11.65
C ARG A 50 -1.71 22.09 -10.35
N GLY A 51 -0.75 21.59 -9.60
CA GLY A 51 -0.26 22.23 -8.38
C GLY A 51 0.41 23.56 -8.64
N ASP A 52 1.00 23.79 -9.82
CA ASP A 52 1.58 25.09 -10.17
C ASP A 52 0.48 26.16 -10.36
N ASP A 53 -0.58 25.84 -11.10
CA ASP A 53 -1.72 26.76 -11.33
C ASP A 53 -2.68 26.86 -10.13
N ARG A 54 -2.76 25.83 -9.30
CA ARG A 54 -3.70 25.75 -8.16
C ARG A 54 -3.03 26.05 -6.82
N ALA A 55 -1.70 26.06 -6.69
CA ALA A 55 -1.04 26.47 -5.45
C ALA A 55 -1.29 27.94 -5.13
N ASP A 56 -1.37 28.80 -6.15
CA ASP A 56 -1.76 30.21 -5.98
C ASP A 56 -3.21 30.34 -5.47
N ASP A 57 -4.13 29.54 -6.02
CA ASP A 57 -5.55 29.50 -5.61
C ASP A 57 -5.80 28.74 -4.28
N VAL A 58 -4.96 27.76 -3.95
CA VAL A 58 -5.06 26.93 -2.74
C VAL A 58 -4.40 27.62 -1.58
N ALA A 59 -3.27 28.31 -1.74
CA ALA A 59 -2.70 29.17 -0.70
C ALA A 59 -3.72 30.22 -0.24
N ALA A 60 -4.40 30.89 -1.19
CA ALA A 60 -5.46 31.83 -0.89
C ALA A 60 -6.67 31.20 -0.17
N ARG A 61 -7.01 29.94 -0.48
CA ARG A 61 -8.09 29.21 0.20
C ARG A 61 -7.66 28.60 1.54
N ASP A 62 -6.42 28.16 1.67
CA ASP A 62 -5.83 27.62 2.89
C ASP A 62 -5.66 28.71 3.93
N ASP A 63 -5.31 29.93 3.54
CA ASP A 63 -5.30 31.08 4.46
C ASP A 63 -6.69 31.35 5.04
N VAL A 64 -7.73 31.33 4.19
CA VAL A 64 -9.12 31.50 4.64
C VAL A 64 -9.56 30.32 5.50
N LEU A 65 -9.20 29.09 5.11
CA LEU A 65 -9.55 27.87 5.84
C LEU A 65 -8.80 27.75 7.17
N ALA A 66 -7.55 28.22 7.25
CA ALA A 66 -6.74 28.27 8.46
C ALA A 66 -7.28 29.32 9.43
N VAL A 67 -7.74 30.48 8.94
CA VAL A 67 -8.46 31.46 9.76
C VAL A 67 -9.74 30.84 10.33
N LEU A 68 -10.53 30.15 9.50
CA LEU A 68 -11.74 29.44 9.94
C LEU A 68 -11.43 28.29 10.91
N ALA A 69 -10.38 27.51 10.68
CA ALA A 69 -9.98 26.40 11.53
C ALA A 69 -9.42 26.87 12.88
N ASN A 70 -8.74 28.02 12.90
CA ASN A 70 -8.31 28.69 14.13
C ASN A 70 -9.50 29.26 14.91
N GLU A 71 -10.56 29.73 14.23
CA GLU A 71 -11.83 30.08 14.88
C GLU A 71 -12.60 28.85 15.40
N LEU A 72 -12.45 27.70 14.74
CA LEU A 72 -13.13 26.43 15.09
C LEU A 72 -12.30 25.48 15.98
N GLY A 73 -11.03 25.81 16.28
CA GLY A 73 -10.16 25.06 17.19
C GLY A 73 -9.78 23.65 16.75
N VAL A 74 -9.69 23.38 15.44
CA VAL A 74 -9.40 22.02 14.91
C VAL A 74 -7.91 21.84 14.67
N GLU A 75 -7.17 21.42 15.70
CA GLU A 75 -5.77 21.02 15.60
C GLU A 75 -5.63 19.71 14.80
N ALA A 76 -4.95 19.78 13.64
CA ALA A 76 -4.66 18.60 12.81
C ALA A 76 -3.52 17.77 13.43
N GLU A 77 -3.85 16.96 14.43
CA GLU A 77 -2.89 16.20 15.22
C GLU A 77 -2.31 14.98 14.45
N GLY A 78 -1.02 15.05 14.13
CA GLY A 78 -0.05 13.94 14.15
C GLY A 78 -0.44 12.60 13.52
N ALA A 79 -0.50 12.51 12.19
CA ALA A 79 -0.58 11.21 11.50
C ALA A 79 0.77 10.47 11.54
N SER A 80 1.08 9.79 12.65
CA SER A 80 2.28 8.95 12.73
C SER A 80 2.23 7.77 11.76
N VAL A 81 3.37 7.31 11.24
CA VAL A 81 3.47 6.28 10.19
C VAL A 81 4.27 5.07 10.70
N VAL A 82 3.73 3.86 10.48
CA VAL A 82 4.30 2.56 10.91
C VAL A 82 4.70 1.74 9.68
N ARG A 83 5.92 1.21 9.66
CA ARG A 83 6.41 0.33 8.59
C ARG A 83 6.01 -1.12 8.82
N CYS A 84 5.49 -1.79 7.80
CA CYS A 84 5.16 -3.21 7.85
C CYS A 84 6.42 -4.09 7.84
N SER A 85 6.53 -5.03 8.78
CA SER A 85 7.65 -5.96 8.87
C SER A 85 7.66 -7.03 7.76
N ALA A 86 6.51 -7.35 7.17
CA ALA A 86 6.39 -8.43 6.19
C ALA A 86 6.67 -7.98 4.75
N CYS A 87 6.34 -6.73 4.41
CA CYS A 87 6.51 -6.22 3.04
C CYS A 87 7.14 -4.83 2.94
N GLY A 88 7.53 -4.21 4.06
CA GLY A 88 8.20 -2.90 4.07
C GLY A 88 7.31 -1.68 3.82
N THR A 89 6.03 -1.89 3.50
CA THR A 89 5.06 -0.82 3.21
C THR A 89 4.81 0.08 4.41
N LEU A 90 4.79 1.41 4.20
CA LEU A 90 4.47 2.41 5.22
C LEU A 90 2.95 2.54 5.41
N ASN A 91 2.45 2.44 6.64
CA ASN A 91 1.02 2.50 6.96
C ASN A 91 0.76 3.62 7.97
N ARG A 92 -0.38 4.29 7.90
CA ARG A 92 -0.83 5.21 8.97
C ARG A 92 -0.98 4.46 10.31
N SER A 93 -0.56 5.10 11.39
CA SER A 93 -0.77 4.63 12.76
C SER A 93 -2.25 4.45 13.06
N GLY A 94 -2.59 3.38 13.78
CA GLY A 94 -3.98 3.00 14.10
C GLY A 94 -4.58 1.96 13.16
N MET A 95 -3.96 1.65 12.03
CA MET A 95 -4.37 0.52 11.19
C MET A 95 -3.94 -0.82 11.80
N ARG A 96 -4.87 -1.79 11.84
CA ARG A 96 -4.60 -3.15 12.36
C ARG A 96 -3.91 -4.08 11.37
N TYR A 97 -4.06 -3.79 10.07
CA TYR A 97 -3.52 -4.60 8.98
C TYR A 97 -2.77 -3.72 7.99
N CYS A 98 -1.72 -4.27 7.39
CA CYS A 98 -0.93 -3.61 6.36
C CYS A 98 -1.77 -3.45 5.09
N HIS A 99 -1.90 -2.24 4.56
CA HIS A 99 -2.59 -2.01 3.29
C HIS A 99 -1.85 -2.68 2.12
N GLY A 100 -0.53 -2.88 2.24
CA GLY A 100 0.23 -3.67 1.30
C GLY A 100 -0.15 -5.14 1.40
N CYS A 101 0.35 -5.85 2.42
CA CYS A 101 0.31 -7.32 2.45
C CYS A 101 -0.78 -7.94 3.32
N GLN A 102 -1.67 -7.12 3.89
CA GLN A 102 -2.67 -7.55 4.87
C GLN A 102 -2.10 -8.27 6.10
N HIS A 103 -0.77 -8.27 6.26
CA HIS A 103 -0.13 -8.75 7.47
C HIS A 103 -0.52 -7.86 8.64
N ARG A 104 -0.80 -8.45 9.79
CA ARG A 104 -1.18 -7.70 10.99
C ARG A 104 -0.04 -6.77 11.39
N LEU A 105 -0.35 -5.49 11.57
CA LEU A 105 0.61 -4.52 12.07
C LEU A 105 0.68 -4.66 13.58
N ARG A 106 1.90 -4.75 14.13
CA ARG A 106 2.10 -4.80 15.57
C ARG A 106 1.85 -3.39 16.12
N SER A 107 0.74 -3.20 16.82
CA SER A 107 0.49 -1.97 17.58
C SER A 107 1.49 -1.91 18.74
N SER A 108 2.34 -0.89 18.77
CA SER A 108 3.09 -0.51 19.96
C SER A 108 2.47 0.72 20.59
#